data_AF-A0A2V9N0R6-F1
#
_entry.id   AF-A0A2V9N0R6-F1
#
_cell.length_a   1.000
_cell.length_b   1.000
_cell.length_c   1.000
_cell.angle_alpha   90.00
_cell.angle_beta   90.00
_cell.angle_gamma   90.00
#
_symmetry.space_group_name_H-M   'P 1'
#
loop_
_entity.id
_entity.type
_entity.pdbx_description
1 polymer ?
#
loop_
_entity_poly.entity_id
_entity_poly.type
_entity_poly.pdbx_seq_one_letter_code
_entity_poly.pdbx_strand_id
1 'polypeptide(L)'
;MYRIAVFADRLSNYPELKSRAQYLDGMTAQLVRDGAKKTHDDFPYLISGVEFVGTVLRESDGPKTYHFRGLFASVMNGYILTLDIAAPTKERILKIVSAMKIEAGH
;
A
#
# COMPACT_ATOMS: atom_id res chain seq x y z
N MET A 1 6.04 13.09 -9.73
CA MET A 1 6.16 13.30 -8.28
C MET A 1 6.48 11.97 -7.62
N TYR A 2 7.31 11.96 -6.57
CA TYR A 2 7.52 10.79 -5.71
C TYR A 2 7.05 11.13 -4.31
N ARG A 3 6.29 10.23 -3.68
CA ARG A 3 5.91 10.32 -2.27
C ARG A 3 6.04 8.95 -1.64
N ILE A 4 6.60 8.90 -0.45
CA ILE A 4 6.68 7.69 0.36
C ILE A 4 6.17 8.06 1.74
N ALA A 5 5.17 7.33 2.22
CA ALA A 5 4.64 7.44 3.56
C ALA A 5 4.57 6.05 4.19
N VAL A 6 4.69 6.02 5.51
CA VAL A 6 4.57 4.81 6.32
C VAL A 6 3.53 5.08 7.39
N PHE A 7 2.56 4.18 7.48
CA PHE A 7 1.53 4.20 8.51
C PHE A 7 1.70 2.97 9.40
N ALA A 8 1.49 3.15 10.69
CA ALA A 8 1.51 2.07 11.67
C ALA A 8 0.28 2.19 12.54
N ASP A 9 -0.74 1.39 12.23
CA ASP A 9 -1.97 1.34 13.01
C ASP A 9 -1.91 0.21 14.03
N ARG A 10 -2.41 0.44 15.24
CA ARG A 10 -2.51 -0.66 16.22
C ARG A 10 -3.54 -1.67 15.72
N LEU A 11 -3.18 -2.94 15.66
CA LEU A 11 -4.09 -4.02 15.26
C LEU A 11 -5.32 -4.08 16.18
N SER A 12 -5.17 -3.72 17.45
CA SER A 12 -6.26 -3.64 18.43
C SER A 12 -7.36 -2.64 18.05
N ASN A 13 -7.09 -1.69 17.16
CA ASN A 13 -8.11 -0.74 16.68
C ASN A 13 -9.04 -1.40 15.63
N TYR A 14 -8.72 -2.59 15.15
CA TYR A 14 -9.44 -3.30 14.11
C TYR A 14 -9.79 -4.74 14.55
N PRO A 15 -10.60 -4.91 15.62
CA PRO A 15 -10.89 -6.23 16.20
C PRO A 15 -11.63 -7.16 15.23
N GLU A 16 -12.38 -6.60 14.28
CA GLU A 16 -13.16 -7.34 13.28
C GLU A 16 -12.36 -7.64 11.99
N LEU A 17 -11.07 -7.28 11.95
CA LEU A 17 -10.26 -7.45 10.75
C LEU A 17 -9.92 -8.93 10.54
N LYS A 18 -10.39 -9.49 9.43
CA LYS A 18 -10.19 -10.90 9.06
C LYS A 18 -8.93 -11.13 8.24
N SER A 19 -8.42 -10.11 7.54
CA SER A 19 -7.24 -10.23 6.69
C SER A 19 -6.56 -8.89 6.35
N ARG A 20 -5.29 -8.96 5.93
CA ARG A 20 -4.53 -7.82 5.38
C ARG A 20 -5.19 -7.20 4.14
N ALA A 21 -5.77 -8.05 3.28
CA ALA A 21 -6.50 -7.62 2.09
C ALA A 21 -7.75 -6.80 2.46
N GLN A 22 -8.52 -7.24 3.47
CA GLN A 22 -9.69 -6.50 3.94
C GLN A 22 -9.31 -5.09 4.46
N TYR A 23 -8.16 -4.95 5.09
CA TYR A 23 -7.66 -3.65 5.55
C TYR A 23 -7.31 -2.75 4.34
N LEU A 24 -6.61 -3.28 3.33
CA LEU A 24 -6.32 -2.54 2.10
C LEU A 24 -7.58 -2.18 1.32
N ASP A 25 -8.58 -3.06 1.25
CA ASP A 25 -9.87 -2.75 0.63
C ASP A 25 -10.54 -1.56 1.33
N GLY A 26 -10.47 -1.47 2.67
CA GLY A 26 -10.94 -0.32 3.43
C GLY A 26 -10.20 0.98 3.06
N MET A 27 -8.87 0.95 2.98
CA MET A 27 -8.05 2.11 2.60
C MET A 27 -8.31 2.55 1.16
N THR A 28 -8.35 1.58 0.24
CA THR A 28 -8.55 1.84 -1.19
C THR A 28 -9.97 2.29 -1.51
N ALA A 29 -10.97 1.85 -0.74
CA ALA A 29 -12.36 2.26 -0.94
C ALA A 29 -12.52 3.79 -0.87
N GLN A 30 -11.82 4.47 0.04
CA GLN A 30 -11.84 5.93 0.08
C GLN A 30 -11.19 6.55 -1.17
N LEU A 31 -10.02 6.05 -1.56
CA LEU A 31 -9.32 6.55 -2.75
C LEU A 31 -10.15 6.35 -4.03
N VAL A 32 -10.84 5.22 -4.14
CA VAL A 32 -11.74 4.92 -5.27
C VAL A 32 -12.95 5.86 -5.26
N ARG A 33 -13.53 6.16 -4.09
CA ARG A 33 -14.57 7.20 -3.96
C ARG A 33 -14.07 8.57 -4.43
N ASP A 34 -12.80 8.86 -4.18
CA ASP A 34 -12.15 10.12 -4.58
C ASP A 34 -11.67 10.11 -6.05
N GLY A 35 -12.00 9.06 -6.82
CA GLY A 35 -11.77 8.98 -8.26
C GLY A 35 -10.55 8.15 -8.68
N ALA A 36 -9.84 7.52 -7.75
CA ALA A 36 -8.78 6.57 -8.08
C ALA A 36 -9.35 5.32 -8.76
N LYS A 37 -8.54 4.69 -9.62
CA LYS A 37 -8.90 3.41 -10.26
C LYS A 37 -7.92 2.33 -9.84
N LYS A 38 -8.42 1.25 -9.26
CA LYS A 38 -7.63 0.05 -8.97
C LYS A 38 -7.12 -0.53 -10.30
N THR A 39 -5.81 -0.78 -10.41
CA THR A 39 -5.21 -1.27 -11.66
C THR A 39 -5.18 -2.79 -11.75
N HIS A 40 -5.36 -3.49 -10.62
CA HIS A 40 -5.53 -4.95 -10.50
C HIS A 40 -6.00 -5.31 -9.07
N ASP A 41 -6.38 -6.56 -8.86
CA ASP A 41 -6.70 -7.11 -7.53
C ASP A 41 -5.49 -7.14 -6.60
N ASP A 42 -5.74 -7.29 -5.30
CA ASP A 42 -4.69 -7.37 -4.31
C ASP A 42 -3.78 -8.58 -4.56
N PHE A 43 -2.48 -8.40 -4.36
CA PHE A 43 -1.47 -9.40 -4.70
C PHE A 43 -0.46 -9.56 -3.56
N PRO A 44 0.03 -10.77 -3.28
CA PRO A 44 1.11 -10.96 -2.32
C PRO A 44 2.42 -10.33 -2.86
N TYR A 45 3.21 -9.73 -1.97
CA TYR A 45 4.49 -9.14 -2.32
C TYR A 45 5.49 -9.26 -1.17
N LEU A 46 6.72 -9.69 -1.46
CA LEU A 46 7.79 -9.80 -0.47
C LEU A 46 8.65 -8.55 -0.47
N ILE A 47 8.81 -7.93 0.70
CA ILE A 47 9.64 -6.74 0.90
C ILE A 47 10.62 -7.04 2.02
N SER A 48 11.92 -7.08 1.70
CA SER A 48 12.97 -7.38 2.69
C SER A 48 12.69 -8.66 3.49
N GLY A 49 12.10 -9.68 2.86
CA GLY A 49 11.73 -10.96 3.48
C GLY A 49 10.41 -10.96 4.25
N VAL A 50 9.74 -9.82 4.40
CA VAL A 50 8.43 -9.70 5.04
C VAL A 50 7.32 -9.81 4.00
N GLU A 51 6.29 -10.60 4.30
CA GLU A 51 5.14 -10.76 3.41
C GLU A 51 4.14 -9.61 3.59
N PHE A 52 3.90 -8.90 2.49
CA PHE A 52 2.88 -7.88 2.37
C PHE A 52 1.77 -8.36 1.44
N VAL A 53 0.58 -7.82 1.64
CA VAL A 53 -0.42 -7.73 0.56
C VAL A 53 -0.26 -6.34 -0.05
N GLY A 54 -0.22 -6.27 -1.38
CA GLY A 54 -0.03 -5.05 -2.14
C GLY A 54 -1.20 -4.77 -3.05
N THR A 55 -1.40 -3.50 -3.37
CA THR A 55 -2.37 -3.05 -4.37
C THR A 55 -1.84 -1.79 -5.06
N VAL A 56 -2.18 -1.58 -6.33
CA VAL A 56 -1.76 -0.38 -7.08
C VAL A 56 -2.97 0.28 -7.72
N LEU A 57 -3.11 1.57 -7.46
CA LEU A 57 -4.14 2.44 -8.00
C LEU A 57 -3.53 3.44 -8.96
N ARG A 58 -4.37 3.95 -9.86
CA ARG A 58 -4.10 5.11 -10.71
C ARG A 58 -4.94 6.28 -10.21
N GLU A 59 -4.30 7.36 -9.81
CA GLU A 59 -4.94 8.60 -9.34
C GLU A 59 -4.80 9.69 -10.41
N SER A 60 -5.86 10.48 -10.62
CA SER A 60 -5.87 11.56 -11.62
C SER A 60 -5.36 12.85 -10.98
N ASP A 61 -4.34 13.46 -11.57
CA ASP A 61 -3.80 14.78 -11.16
C ASP A 61 -4.41 15.92 -12.00
N GLY A 62 -5.27 15.58 -12.96
CA GLY A 62 -5.89 16.51 -13.91
C GLY A 62 -6.52 15.75 -15.09
N PRO A 63 -7.00 16.47 -16.12
CA PRO A 63 -7.75 15.86 -17.24
C PRO A 63 -6.97 14.84 -18.07
N LYS A 64 -5.63 14.93 -18.09
CA LYS A 64 -4.75 14.05 -18.89
C LYS A 64 -3.52 13.57 -18.12
N THR A 65 -3.41 13.94 -16.84
CA THR A 65 -2.26 13.63 -16.00
C THR A 65 -2.70 12.71 -14.89
N TYR A 66 -1.89 11.69 -14.62
CA TYR A 66 -2.13 10.73 -13.56
C TYR A 66 -0.80 10.28 -12.98
N HIS A 67 -0.86 9.75 -11.78
CA HIS A 67 0.23 9.01 -11.18
C HIS A 67 -0.31 7.68 -10.66
N PHE A 68 0.60 6.82 -10.21
CA PHE A 68 0.25 5.57 -9.55
C PHE A 68 0.54 5.69 -8.07
N ARG A 69 -0.31 5.05 -7.28
CA ARG A 69 -0.12 4.89 -5.83
C ARG A 69 -0.18 3.42 -5.48
N GLY A 70 0.85 2.93 -4.81
CA GLY A 70 0.95 1.57 -4.30
C GLY A 70 0.75 1.58 -2.80
N LEU A 71 -0.15 0.71 -2.31
CA LEU A 71 -0.32 0.46 -0.89
C LEU A 71 0.11 -0.98 -0.61
N PHE A 72 0.98 -1.16 0.38
CA PHE A 72 1.46 -2.47 0.81
C PHE A 72 1.26 -2.59 2.31
N ALA A 73 0.42 -3.52 2.75
CA ALA A 73 0.13 -3.74 4.16
C ALA A 73 0.68 -5.09 4.67
N SER A 74 1.27 -5.07 5.87
CA SER A 74 1.67 -6.27 6.62
C SER A 74 1.31 -6.11 8.09
N VAL A 75 1.36 -7.21 8.86
CA VAL A 75 1.15 -7.20 10.30
C VAL A 75 2.46 -7.54 10.99
N MET A 76 2.93 -6.65 11.87
CA MET A 76 4.19 -6.80 12.58
C MET A 76 4.03 -6.29 14.01
N ASN A 77 4.40 -7.11 15.00
CA ASN A 77 4.46 -6.72 16.42
C ASN A 77 3.18 -6.03 16.96
N GLY A 78 2.00 -6.51 16.55
CA GLY A 78 0.71 -5.93 16.97
C GLY A 78 0.30 -4.65 16.23
N TYR A 79 1.01 -4.28 15.17
CA TYR A 79 0.68 -3.17 14.28
C TYR A 79 0.37 -3.67 12.86
N ILE A 80 -0.50 -2.96 12.17
CA ILE A 80 -0.67 -3.03 10.72
C ILE A 80 0.24 -1.95 10.14
N LEU A 81 1.32 -2.38 9.48
CA LEU A 81 2.27 -1.51 8.81
C LEU A 81 1.84 -1.34 7.35
N THR A 82 1.64 -0.10 6.92
CA THR A 82 1.27 0.21 5.53
C THR A 82 2.30 1.12 4.89
N LEU A 83 2.89 0.67 3.79
CA LEU A 83 3.74 1.47 2.91
C LEU A 83 2.86 2.09 1.83
N ASP A 84 2.90 3.40 1.71
CA ASP A 84 2.14 4.17 0.74
C ASP A 84 3.09 4.95 -0.18
N ILE A 85 3.15 4.54 -1.44
CA ILE A 85 4.15 5.02 -2.40
C ILE A 85 3.44 5.58 -3.62
N ALA A 86 3.66 6.86 -3.92
CA ALA A 86 3.23 7.46 -5.18
C ALA A 86 4.41 7.65 -6.14
N ALA A 87 4.24 7.26 -7.40
CA ALA A 87 5.23 7.45 -8.46
C ALA A 87 4.59 7.60 -9.85
N PRO A 88 5.32 8.09 -10.87
CA PRO A 88 4.77 8.28 -12.22
C PRO A 88 4.39 6.99 -12.95
N THR A 89 4.97 5.84 -12.58
CA THR A 89 4.66 4.54 -13.20
C THR A 89 4.55 3.43 -12.16
N LYS A 90 3.79 2.37 -12.47
CA LYS A 90 3.68 1.17 -11.63
C LYS A 90 5.04 0.51 -11.40
N GLU A 91 5.87 0.42 -12.44
CA GLU A 91 7.20 -0.19 -12.36
C GLU A 91 8.10 0.57 -11.40
N ARG A 92 7.95 1.90 -11.32
CA ARG A 92 8.70 2.72 -10.36
C ARG A 92 8.27 2.45 -8.92
N ILE A 93 6.98 2.26 -8.65
CA ILE A 93 6.50 1.81 -7.33
C ILE A 93 7.20 0.50 -6.98
N LEU A 94 7.06 -0.53 -7.83
CA LEU A 94 7.62 -1.86 -7.56
C LEU A 94 9.14 -1.83 -7.35
N LYS A 95 9.87 -1.04 -8.13
CA LYS A 95 11.31 -0.82 -7.93
C LYS A 95 11.62 -0.20 -6.57
N ILE A 96 10.87 0.81 -6.14
CA ILE A 96 11.06 1.44 -4.82
C ILE A 96 10.85 0.41 -3.71
N VAL A 97 9.72 -0.31 -3.70
CA VAL A 97 9.43 -1.29 -2.64
C VAL A 97 10.42 -2.45 -2.65
N SER A 98 10.85 -2.92 -3.83
CA SER A 98 11.86 -3.98 -3.92
C SER A 98 13.23 -3.58 -3.35
N ALA A 99 13.52 -2.28 -3.29
CA ALA A 99 14.76 -1.73 -2.74
C ALA A 99 14.64 -1.32 -1.26
N MET A 100 13.43 -1.37 -0.68
CA MET A 100 13.23 -1.05 0.73
C MET A 100 13.84 -2.13 1.62
N LYS A 101 14.53 -1.68 2.67
CA LYS A 101 14.99 -2.54 3.77
C LYS A 101 14.04 -2.37 4.94
N ILE A 102 13.61 -3.50 5.51
CA ILE A 102 12.83 -3.54 6.74
C ILE A 102 13.64 -4.36 7.74
N GLU A 103 14.07 -3.70 8.81
CA GLU A 103 14.80 -4.32 9.92
C GLU A 103 13.82 -4.42 11.10
N ALA A 104 13.39 -5.64 11.42
CA ALA A 104 12.65 -5.88 12.65
C ALA A 104 13.67 -5.92 13.79
N GLY A 105 13.63 -4.93 14.69
CA GLY A 105 14.44 -4.94 15.91
C GLY A 105 14.11 -6.20 16.71
N HIS A 106 15.16 -6.96 17.06
CA HIS A 106 15.10 -8.11 17.96
C HIS A 106 14.96 -7.66 19.42
#